data_AF-A0A231PHJ3-F1
#
_entry.id   AF-A0A231PHJ3-F1
#
_cell.length_a   1.000
_cell.length_b   1.000
_cell.length_c   1.000
_cell.angle_alpha   90.00
_cell.angle_beta   90.00
_cell.angle_gamma   90.00
#
_symmetry.space_group_name_H-M   'P 1'
#
loop_
_entity.id
_entity.type
_entity.pdbx_description
1 polymer ?
#
loop_
_entity_poly.entity_id
_entity_poly.type
_entity_poly.pdbx_seq_one_letter_code
_entity_poly.pdbx_strand_id
1 'polypeptide(L)'
;MLEKRTKLELQMYVSGKLHELRTLPLNWDDAGGEPASQSVTHVAYRTLDRISDHRTVFPFITPGEDGSIVFEWRAGRERLEIEFFPGEMPYIRYAEPSGGARVSGYLGEEGVGVEAVRRLLSSLSLRVWVANPAWRRLFS
;
A
#
# COMPACT_ATOMS: atom_id res chain seq x y z
N MET A 1 -0.78 20.28 14.76
CA MET A 1 -2.15 19.74 14.85
C MET A 1 -2.59 19.06 13.55
N LEU A 2 -2.36 19.69 12.38
CA LEU A 2 -2.66 19.12 11.05
C LEU A 2 -1.88 17.82 10.72
N GLU A 3 -0.62 17.72 11.16
CA GLU A 3 0.24 16.56 10.86
C GLU A 3 -0.27 15.24 11.49
N LYS A 4 -0.67 15.28 12.77
CA LYS A 4 -1.23 14.10 13.45
C LYS A 4 -2.54 13.64 12.81
N ARG A 5 -3.31 14.59 12.27
CA ARG A 5 -4.61 14.31 11.65
C ARG A 5 -4.47 13.48 10.38
N THR A 6 -3.54 13.82 9.48
CA THR A 6 -3.38 13.07 8.22
C THR A 6 -2.94 11.63 8.44
N LYS A 7 -2.01 11.37 9.37
CA LYS A 7 -1.57 9.99 9.66
C LYS A 7 -2.70 9.15 10.25
N LEU A 8 -3.51 9.74 11.14
CA LEU A 8 -4.70 9.08 11.69
C LEU A 8 -5.74 8.79 10.60
N GLU A 9 -6.02 9.75 9.72
CA GLU A 9 -6.94 9.56 8.59
C GLU A 9 -6.49 8.41 7.67
N LEU A 10 -5.18 8.32 7.37
CA LEU A 10 -4.61 7.20 6.60
C LEU A 10 -4.81 5.86 7.32
N GLN A 11 -4.51 5.80 8.62
CA GLN A 11 -4.68 4.58 9.41
C GLN A 11 -6.15 4.13 9.45
N MET A 12 -7.09 5.06 9.61
CA MET A 12 -8.52 4.77 9.58
C MET A 12 -8.98 4.26 8.21
N TYR A 13 -8.57 4.93 7.13
CA TYR A 13 -8.86 4.51 5.76
C TYR A 13 -8.37 3.09 5.49
N VAL A 14 -7.10 2.81 5.81
CA VAL A 14 -6.51 1.48 5.57
C VAL A 14 -7.15 0.42 6.45
N SER A 15 -7.41 0.71 7.74
CA SER A 15 -8.10 -0.23 8.61
C SER A 15 -9.50 -0.60 8.09
N GLY A 16 -10.25 0.38 7.56
CA GLY A 16 -11.56 0.14 6.94
C GLY A 16 -11.44 -0.77 5.72
N LYS A 17 -10.53 -0.45 4.79
CA LYS A 17 -10.31 -1.25 3.58
C LYS A 17 -9.85 -2.67 3.88
N LEU A 18 -8.90 -2.84 4.82
CA LEU A 18 -8.44 -4.17 5.22
C LEU A 18 -9.56 -5.00 5.88
N HIS A 19 -10.46 -4.34 6.63
CA HIS A 19 -11.65 -5.01 7.16
C HIS A 19 -12.57 -5.47 6.03
N GLU A 20 -12.90 -4.59 5.07
CA GLU A 20 -13.72 -4.93 3.90
C GLU A 20 -13.15 -6.15 3.15
N LEU A 21 -11.84 -6.14 2.84
CA LEU A 21 -11.20 -7.24 2.09
C LEU A 21 -11.22 -8.58 2.84
N ARG A 22 -11.12 -8.57 4.17
CA ARG A 22 -11.20 -9.78 5.00
C ARG A 22 -12.63 -10.33 5.09
N THR A 23 -13.63 -9.50 4.79
CA THR A 23 -15.05 -9.86 4.86
C THR A 23 -15.67 -10.16 3.50
N LEU A 24 -14.87 -10.18 2.43
CA LEU A 24 -15.34 -10.64 1.13
C LEU A 24 -15.93 -12.06 1.24
N PRO A 25 -16.94 -12.40 0.43
CA PRO A 25 -17.36 -13.79 0.32
C PRO A 25 -16.25 -14.63 -0.33
N LEU A 26 -16.28 -15.95 -0.09
CA LEU A 26 -15.50 -16.88 -0.92
C LEU A 26 -15.96 -16.76 -2.38
N ASN A 27 -15.02 -16.90 -3.32
CA ASN A 27 -15.28 -16.78 -4.76
C ASN A 27 -15.91 -15.43 -5.15
N TRP A 28 -15.44 -14.33 -4.54
CA TRP A 28 -15.97 -12.98 -4.77
C TRP A 28 -15.72 -12.45 -6.20
N ASP A 29 -14.83 -13.08 -6.94
CA ASP A 29 -14.38 -12.74 -8.29
C ASP A 29 -14.86 -13.73 -9.37
N ASP A 30 -15.72 -14.69 -9.00
CA ASP A 30 -16.13 -15.82 -9.86
C ASP A 30 -14.98 -16.71 -10.38
N ALA A 31 -13.78 -16.59 -9.79
CA ALA A 31 -12.56 -17.31 -10.18
C ALA A 31 -11.86 -18.03 -9.00
N GLY A 32 -12.56 -18.19 -7.87
CA GLY A 32 -12.06 -18.86 -6.67
C GLY A 32 -11.42 -17.93 -5.64
N GLY A 33 -11.54 -16.61 -5.80
CA GLY A 33 -10.93 -15.61 -4.95
C GLY A 33 -11.25 -15.79 -3.46
N GLU A 34 -10.20 -15.81 -2.65
CA GLU A 34 -10.29 -15.92 -1.20
C GLU A 34 -10.34 -14.53 -0.54
N PRO A 35 -11.06 -14.38 0.59
CA PRO A 35 -10.99 -13.18 1.40
C PRO A 35 -9.57 -12.97 1.93
N ALA A 36 -9.17 -11.72 2.12
CA ALA A 36 -7.83 -11.42 2.58
C ALA A 36 -7.54 -12.06 3.96
N SER A 37 -6.41 -12.74 4.09
CA SER A 37 -6.11 -13.49 5.32
C SER A 37 -5.84 -12.56 6.52
N GLN A 38 -6.12 -13.04 7.74
CA GLN A 38 -5.88 -12.24 8.96
C GLN A 38 -4.39 -11.92 9.16
N SER A 39 -3.50 -12.84 8.83
CA SER A 39 -2.05 -12.62 8.92
C SER A 39 -1.61 -11.54 7.93
N VAL A 40 -2.09 -11.59 6.69
CA VAL A 40 -1.78 -10.60 5.64
C VAL A 40 -2.29 -9.21 6.04
N THR A 41 -3.55 -9.07 6.46
CA THR A 41 -4.10 -7.77 6.89
C THR A 41 -3.31 -7.15 8.06
N HIS A 42 -2.87 -7.97 9.02
CA HIS A 42 -2.03 -7.51 10.13
C HIS A 42 -0.65 -7.05 9.67
N VAL A 43 0.02 -7.81 8.80
CA VAL A 43 1.33 -7.44 8.25
C VAL A 43 1.23 -6.18 7.39
N ALA A 44 0.16 -6.05 6.58
CA ALA A 44 -0.08 -4.88 5.75
C ALA A 44 -0.25 -3.61 6.59
N TYR A 45 -1.08 -3.67 7.63
CA TYR A 45 -1.28 -2.53 8.54
C TYR A 45 0.02 -2.12 9.25
N ARG A 46 0.77 -3.08 9.81
CA ARG A 46 2.03 -2.78 10.50
C ARG A 46 3.11 -2.25 9.55
N THR A 47 3.18 -2.78 8.33
CA THR A 47 4.11 -2.29 7.31
C THR A 47 3.80 -0.85 6.97
N LEU A 48 2.53 -0.51 6.73
CA LEU A 48 2.11 0.85 6.47
C LEU A 48 2.46 1.79 7.62
N ASP A 49 2.18 1.42 8.87
CA ASP A 49 2.46 2.28 10.02
C ASP A 49 3.95 2.64 10.14
N ARG A 50 4.83 1.68 9.79
CA ARG A 50 6.29 1.85 9.78
C ARG A 50 6.79 2.73 8.63
N ILE A 51 6.19 2.61 7.44
CA ILE A 51 6.66 3.34 6.26
C ILE A 51 6.00 4.71 6.06
N SER A 52 4.84 4.94 6.69
CA SER A 52 4.05 6.15 6.50
C SER A 52 4.38 7.27 7.49
N ASP A 53 4.25 8.49 6.99
CA ASP A 53 4.32 9.74 7.72
C ASP A 53 3.04 10.59 7.52
N HIS A 54 3.04 11.80 8.08
CA HIS A 54 1.89 12.71 7.99
C HIS A 54 1.63 13.30 6.59
N ARG A 55 2.51 13.05 5.61
CA ARG A 55 2.35 13.49 4.22
C ARG A 55 2.04 12.32 3.29
N THR A 56 2.06 11.09 3.80
CA THR A 56 1.78 9.91 3.00
C THR A 56 0.36 9.97 2.45
N VAL A 57 0.23 9.83 1.13
CA VAL A 57 -1.08 9.77 0.46
C VAL A 57 -1.68 8.36 0.59
N PHE A 58 -2.99 8.25 0.38
CA PHE A 58 -3.67 6.97 0.54
C PHE A 58 -3.26 6.01 -0.59
N PRO A 59 -3.00 4.73 -0.28
CA PRO A 59 -2.83 3.72 -1.31
C PRO A 59 -4.18 3.32 -1.91
N PHE A 60 -4.14 2.87 -3.16
CA PHE A 60 -5.14 1.92 -3.63
C PHE A 60 -4.86 0.57 -2.96
N ILE A 61 -5.91 -0.08 -2.50
CA ILE A 61 -5.83 -1.35 -1.76
C ILE A 61 -6.71 -2.35 -2.50
N THR A 62 -6.11 -3.40 -3.04
CA THR A 62 -6.81 -4.43 -3.81
C THR A 62 -6.54 -5.82 -3.24
N PRO A 63 -7.55 -6.71 -3.19
CA PRO A 63 -7.33 -8.11 -2.85
C PRO A 63 -6.64 -8.84 -4.00
N GLY A 64 -5.84 -9.85 -3.69
CA GLY A 64 -5.44 -10.88 -4.64
C GLY A 64 -6.31 -12.14 -4.48
N GLU A 65 -6.16 -13.07 -5.43
CA GLU A 65 -7.00 -14.28 -5.53
C GLU A 65 -6.75 -15.27 -4.38
N ASP A 66 -5.55 -15.29 -3.80
CA ASP A 66 -5.07 -16.23 -2.79
C ASP A 66 -5.09 -15.65 -1.35
N GLY A 67 -5.96 -14.68 -1.09
CA GLY A 67 -6.03 -14.00 0.19
C GLY A 67 -4.85 -13.04 0.45
N SER A 68 -4.07 -12.73 -0.59
CA SER A 68 -3.07 -11.66 -0.61
C SER A 68 -3.70 -10.27 -0.72
N ILE A 69 -2.89 -9.23 -0.49
CA ILE A 69 -3.28 -7.82 -0.63
C ILE A 69 -2.18 -7.07 -1.37
N VAL A 70 -2.57 -6.12 -2.21
CA VAL A 70 -1.64 -5.16 -2.82
C VAL A 70 -1.95 -3.76 -2.35
N PHE A 71 -0.93 -3.05 -1.86
CA PHE A 71 -0.95 -1.60 -1.67
C PHE A 71 -0.23 -0.93 -2.83
N GLU A 72 -0.90 0.01 -3.48
CA GLU A 72 -0.35 0.72 -4.63
C GLU A 72 -0.44 2.24 -4.46
N TRP A 73 0.68 2.93 -4.71
CA TRP A 73 0.75 4.37 -4.83
C TRP A 73 1.21 4.77 -6.23
N ARG A 74 0.60 5.81 -6.80
CA ARG A 74 0.95 6.33 -8.12
C ARG A 74 1.19 7.84 -8.12
N ALA A 75 2.20 8.28 -8.86
CA ALA A 75 2.41 9.68 -9.23
C ALA A 75 2.75 9.77 -10.73
N GLY A 76 1.75 10.07 -11.56
CA GLY A 76 1.90 10.00 -13.02
C GLY A 76 2.21 8.58 -13.48
N ARG A 77 3.40 8.36 -14.04
CA ARG A 77 3.87 7.03 -14.49
C ARG A 77 4.74 6.29 -13.46
N GLU A 78 5.05 6.93 -12.33
CA GLU A 78 5.73 6.25 -11.22
C GLU A 78 4.74 5.45 -10.40
N ARG A 79 5.19 4.28 -9.93
CA ARG A 79 4.37 3.37 -9.15
C ARG A 79 5.19 2.69 -8.07
N LEU A 80 4.72 2.74 -6.83
CA LEU A 80 5.20 1.92 -5.72
C LEU A 80 4.11 0.89 -5.39
N GLU A 81 4.47 -0.38 -5.40
CA GLU A 81 3.62 -1.48 -4.97
C GLU A 81 4.27 -2.22 -3.81
N ILE A 82 3.42 -2.66 -2.89
CA ILE A 82 3.76 -3.59 -1.84
C ILE A 82 2.72 -4.71 -1.87
N GLU A 83 3.18 -5.91 -2.18
CA GLU A 83 2.36 -7.11 -2.23
C GLU A 83 2.57 -7.92 -0.96
N PHE A 84 1.49 -8.39 -0.36
CA PHE A 84 1.49 -9.12 0.90
C PHE A 84 0.87 -10.49 0.70
N PHE A 85 1.70 -11.54 0.75
CA PHE A 85 1.27 -12.93 0.57
C PHE A 85 1.16 -13.65 1.92
N PRO A 86 0.26 -14.64 2.06
CA PRO A 86 0.19 -15.49 3.25
C PRO A 86 1.51 -16.24 3.47
N GLY A 87 2.12 -16.05 4.65
CA GLY A 87 3.32 -16.80 5.04
C GLY A 87 4.65 -16.26 4.49
N GLU A 88 4.62 -15.18 3.70
CA GLU A 88 5.82 -14.60 3.10
C GLU A 88 6.10 -13.18 3.60
N MET A 89 7.32 -12.71 3.34
CA MET A 89 7.66 -11.30 3.53
C MET A 89 7.00 -10.44 2.45
N PRO A 90 6.64 -9.17 2.73
CA PRO A 90 6.06 -8.30 1.72
C PRO A 90 7.01 -8.10 0.55
N TYR A 91 6.53 -8.21 -0.69
CA TYR A 91 7.31 -7.93 -1.89
C TYR A 91 7.15 -6.47 -2.30
N ILE A 92 8.26 -5.78 -2.57
CA ILE A 92 8.28 -4.37 -2.95
C ILE A 92 8.63 -4.25 -4.42
N ARG A 93 7.87 -3.44 -5.16
CA ARG A 93 8.19 -3.07 -6.54
C ARG A 93 8.04 -1.56 -6.75
N TYR A 94 9.07 -0.91 -7.27
CA TYR A 94 9.02 0.49 -7.67
C TYR A 94 9.38 0.64 -9.15
N ALA A 95 8.45 1.18 -9.94
CA ALA A 95 8.62 1.46 -11.36
C ALA A 95 8.79 2.96 -11.61
N GLU A 96 9.78 3.31 -12.42
CA GLU A 96 10.03 4.68 -12.89
C GLU A 96 9.18 5.02 -14.14
N PRO A 97 9.09 6.29 -14.55
CA PRO A 97 8.27 6.69 -15.70
C PRO A 97 8.64 6.01 -17.02
N SER A 98 9.88 5.53 -17.14
CA SER A 98 10.39 4.77 -18.29
C SER A 98 9.83 3.34 -18.36
N GLY A 99 9.15 2.87 -17.31
CA GLY A 99 8.59 1.52 -17.21
C GLY A 99 9.55 0.49 -16.60
N GLY A 100 10.84 0.83 -16.43
CA GLY A 100 11.81 -0.04 -15.74
C GLY A 100 11.55 -0.12 -14.24
N ALA A 101 11.67 -1.32 -13.68
CA ALA A 101 11.69 -1.49 -12.22
C ALA A 101 13.05 -1.03 -11.69
N ARG A 102 13.04 0.00 -10.83
CA ARG A 102 14.24 0.48 -10.14
C ARG A 102 14.49 -0.25 -8.82
N VAL A 103 13.43 -0.72 -8.17
CA VAL A 103 13.50 -1.52 -6.96
C VAL A 103 12.55 -2.70 -7.11
N SER A 104 13.03 -3.90 -6.83
CA SER A 104 12.24 -5.13 -6.81
C SER A 104 12.84 -6.08 -5.79
N GLY A 105 12.08 -6.55 -4.82
CA GLY A 105 12.55 -7.52 -3.83
C GLY A 105 11.72 -7.55 -2.55
N TYR A 106 11.94 -8.58 -1.74
CA TYR A 106 11.28 -8.74 -0.44
C TYR A 106 11.73 -7.66 0.55
N LEU A 107 10.80 -7.18 1.38
CA LEU A 107 11.07 -6.25 2.47
C LEU A 107 11.85 -6.97 3.57
N GLY A 108 13.07 -6.53 3.86
CA GLY A 108 13.92 -7.18 4.85
C GLY A 108 15.37 -6.70 4.82
N GLU A 109 16.21 -7.25 5.68
CA GLU A 109 17.64 -6.90 5.79
C GLU A 109 18.42 -7.27 4.53
N GLU A 110 18.12 -8.43 3.94
CA GLU A 110 18.76 -8.94 2.72
C GLU A 110 18.09 -8.42 1.44
N GLY A 111 17.00 -7.66 1.57
CA GLY A 111 16.19 -7.18 0.44
C GLY A 111 16.02 -5.67 0.47
N VAL A 112 14.79 -5.22 0.27
CA VAL A 112 14.46 -3.80 0.26
C VAL A 112 14.33 -3.32 1.71
N GLY A 113 15.22 -2.43 2.14
CA GLY A 113 15.17 -1.86 3.48
C GLY A 113 13.98 -0.90 3.67
N VAL A 114 13.40 -0.90 4.88
CA VAL A 114 12.25 -0.06 5.25
C VAL A 114 12.51 1.43 4.97
N GLU A 115 13.70 1.94 5.29
CA GLU A 115 14.06 3.34 5.05
C GLU A 115 14.14 3.69 3.55
N ALA A 116 14.46 2.73 2.68
CA ALA A 116 14.41 2.95 1.23
C ALA A 116 12.96 3.10 0.76
N VAL A 117 12.05 2.23 1.24
CA VAL A 117 10.61 2.31 0.94
C VAL A 117 10.02 3.63 1.43
N ARG A 118 10.37 4.07 2.64
CA ARG A 118 9.95 5.36 3.21
C ARG A 118 10.33 6.53 2.31
N ARG A 119 11.57 6.57 1.82
CA ARG A 119 12.04 7.65 0.93
C ARG A 119 11.28 7.67 -0.39
N LEU A 120 11.04 6.50 -0.98
CA LEU A 120 10.25 6.38 -2.22
C LEU A 120 8.81 6.86 -2.00
N LEU A 121 8.16 6.37 -0.95
CA LEU A 121 6.79 6.73 -0.63
C LEU A 121 6.63 8.21 -0.31
N SER A 122 7.56 8.80 0.43
CA SER A 122 7.56 10.23 0.76
C SER A 122 7.71 11.09 -0.50
N SER A 123 8.65 10.74 -1.39
CA SER A 123 8.84 11.40 -2.69
C SER A 123 7.59 11.33 -3.57
N LEU A 124 7.01 10.13 -3.72
CA LEU A 124 5.81 9.91 -4.51
C LEU A 124 4.62 10.69 -3.94
N SER A 125 4.41 10.62 -2.63
CA SER A 125 3.35 11.35 -1.93
C SER A 125 3.47 12.87 -2.15
N LEU A 126 4.67 13.43 -2.03
CA LEU A 126 4.90 14.86 -2.26
C LEU A 126 4.49 15.28 -3.68
N ARG A 127 4.78 14.47 -4.70
CA ARG A 127 4.38 14.76 -6.07
C ARG A 127 2.86 14.77 -6.23
N VAL A 128 2.16 13.82 -5.61
CA VAL A 128 0.69 13.78 -5.60
C VAL A 128 0.12 15.04 -4.93
N TRP A 129 0.67 15.43 -3.78
CA TRP A 129 0.26 16.65 -3.08
C TRP A 129 0.41 17.92 -3.93
N VAL A 130 1.54 18.06 -4.64
CA VAL A 130 1.82 19.21 -5.50
C VAL A 130 0.90 19.22 -6.72
N ALA A 131 0.68 18.07 -7.36
CA ALA A 131 -0.13 17.96 -8.57
C ALA A 131 -1.64 18.07 -8.29
N ASN A 132 -2.09 17.55 -7.14
CA ASN A 132 -3.50 17.54 -6.76
C ASN A 132 -3.67 17.74 -5.24
N PRO A 133 -3.82 18.98 -4.75
CA PRO A 133 -4.09 19.25 -3.33
C PRO A 133 -5.38 18.61 -2.80
N ALA A 134 -6.31 18.25 -3.69
CA ALA A 134 -7.59 17.62 -3.36
C ALA A 134 -7.57 16.10 -3.55
N TRP A 135 -6.39 15.46 -3.65
CA TRP A 135 -6.22 14.02 -3.92
C TRP A 135 -7.07 13.11 -3.01
N ARG A 136 -7.36 13.51 -1.78
CA ARG A 136 -8.19 12.75 -0.83
C ARG A 136 -9.59 12.43 -1.37
N ARG A 137 -10.15 13.29 -2.23
CA ARG A 137 -11.49 13.09 -2.82
C ARG A 137 -11.59 11.87 -3.73
N LEU A 138 -10.46 11.25 -4.08
CA LEU A 138 -10.40 10.02 -4.86
C LEU A 138 -10.67 8.77 -4.01
N PHE A 139 -10.71 8.91 -2.69
CA PHE A 139 -10.78 7.79 -1.73
C PHE A 139 -11.95 7.91 -0.74
N SER A 140 -12.83 8.89 -0.96
CA SER A 140 -14.04 9.15 -0.18
C SER A 140 -15.24 8.41 -0.73
#